data_AF-F0EIG6-F1
#
_entry.id   AF-F0EIG6-F1
#
_cell.length_a   1.000
_cell.length_b   1.000
_cell.length_c   1.000
_cell.angle_alpha   90.00
_cell.angle_beta   90.00
_cell.angle_gamma   90.00
#
_symmetry.space_group_name_H-M   'P 1'
#
loop_
_entity.id
_entity.type
_entity.pdbx_description
1 polymer ?
#
loop_
_entity_poly.entity_id
_entity_poly.type
_entity_poly.pdbx_seq_one_letter_code
_entity_poly.pdbx_strand_id
1 'polypeptide(L)' 'MISGYASDLYTEILKNWPVLRKQTKVGITTDKKSDRTEMVWCNFEPTGQMTLFG' A
#
# COMPACT_ATOMS: atom_id res chain seq x y z
N MET A 1 5.08 -3.63 -10.16
CA MET A 1 4.37 -3.03 -9.00
C MET A 1 2.86 -3.15 -9.23
N ILE A 2 2.11 -3.51 -8.20
CA ILE A 2 0.63 -3.60 -8.21
C ILE A 2 0.11 -2.74 -7.05
N SER A 3 -0.94 -1.95 -7.28
CA SER A 3 -1.65 -1.20 -6.23
C SER A 3 -3.05 -1.76 -6.02
N GLY A 4 -3.55 -1.71 -4.78
CA GLY A 4 -4.87 -2.20 -4.44
C GLY A 4 -5.21 -2.01 -2.96
N TYR A 5 -6.20 -2.77 -2.50
CA TYR A 5 -6.64 -2.79 -1.10
C TYR A 5 -6.28 -4.12 -0.44
N ALA A 6 -6.27 -4.14 0.88
CA ALA A 6 -6.14 -5.36 1.65
C ALA A 6 -7.20 -6.40 1.22
N SER A 7 -6.75 -7.57 0.80
CA SER A 7 -7.58 -8.70 0.40
C SER A 7 -6.78 -9.98 0.58
N ASP A 8 -7.44 -11.02 1.11
CA ASP A 8 -6.81 -12.33 1.36
C ASP A 8 -6.25 -12.94 0.07
N LEU A 9 -6.92 -12.70 -1.07
CA LEU A 9 -6.46 -13.13 -2.39
C LEU A 9 -5.08 -12.54 -2.73
N TYR A 10 -4.90 -11.23 -2.52
CA TYR A 10 -3.62 -10.58 -2.79
C TYR A 10 -2.54 -11.00 -1.79
N THR A 11 -2.93 -11.26 -0.54
CA THR A 11 -2.01 -11.78 0.48
C THR A 11 -1.45 -13.14 0.08
N GLU A 12 -2.26 -14.03 -0.50
CA GLU A 12 -1.80 -15.35 -0.94
C GLU A 12 -0.94 -15.27 -2.22
N ILE A 13 -1.44 -14.59 -3.26
CA ILE A 13 -0.79 -14.54 -4.57
C ILE A 13 0.54 -13.77 -4.51
N LEU A 14 0.60 -12.70 -3.72
CA LEU A 14 1.74 -11.77 -3.66
C LEU A 14 2.55 -11.91 -2.36
N LYS A 15 2.45 -13.05 -1.67
CA LYS A 15 3.13 -13.29 -0.37
C LYS A 15 4.64 -13.05 -0.37
N ASN A 16 5.29 -13.21 -1.54
CA ASN A 16 6.74 -13.05 -1.70
C ASN A 16 7.14 -11.64 -2.16
N TRP A 17 6.18 -10.75 -2.43
CA TRP A 17 6.46 -9.40 -2.92
C TRP A 17 6.51 -8.43 -1.72
N PRO A 18 7.57 -7.61 -1.59
CA PRO A 18 7.58 -6.49 -0.66
C PRO A 18 6.32 -5.63 -0.79
N VAL A 19 5.70 -5.30 0.34
CA VAL A 19 4.45 -4.55 0.39
C VAL A 19 4.61 -3.24 1.15
N LEU A 20 4.23 -2.14 0.51
CA LEU A 20 4.12 -0.82 1.11
C LEU A 20 2.67 -0.59 1.50
N ARG A 21 2.44 -0.31 2.78
CA ARG A 21 1.11 -0.02 3.33
C ARG A 21 0.98 1.48 3.51
N LYS A 22 -0.01 2.10 2.88
CA LYS A 22 -0.33 3.50 3.05
C LYS A 22 -1.72 3.61 3.67
N GLN A 23 -1.78 4.05 4.92
CA GLN A 23 -3.05 4.41 5.55
C GLN A 23 -3.44 5.79 5.02
N THR A 24 -4.42 5.83 4.13
CA THR A 24 -4.94 7.09 3.60
C THR A 24 -6.27 7.38 4.27
N LYS A 25 -6.30 8.35 5.19
CA LYS A 25 -7.54 8.91 5.72
C LYS A 25 -8.13 9.86 4.67
N VAL A 26 -8.93 9.33 3.75
CA VAL A 26 -9.70 10.19 2.83
C VAL A 26 -10.99 10.64 3.51
N GLY A 27 -11.18 11.95 3.64
CA GLY A 27 -12.41 12.51 4.18
C GLY A 27 -12.42 14.03 4.06
N ILE A 28 -13.03 14.55 3.00
CA ILE A 28 -13.48 15.94 2.95
C ILE A 28 -14.95 15.91 3.42
N THR A 29 -15.18 16.48 4.60
CA THR A 29 -16.49 16.79 5.22
C THR A 29 -17.44 15.61 5.55
N THR A 30 -17.87 15.59 6.82
CA THR A 30 -19.08 14.95 7.38
C THR A 30 -19.22 13.40 7.37
N ASP A 31 -19.15 12.82 8.57
CA ASP A 31 -19.77 11.57 9.07
C ASP A 31 -19.56 10.20 8.38
N LYS A 32 -18.80 10.09 7.29
CA LYS A 32 -18.42 8.78 6.71
C LYS A 32 -16.93 8.67 6.42
N LYS A 33 -16.11 8.74 7.47
CA LYS A 33 -14.70 8.36 7.36
C LYS A 33 -14.62 6.84 7.16
N SER A 34 -14.36 6.41 5.94
CA SER A 34 -14.01 5.01 5.67
C SER A 34 -12.49 4.92 5.73
N ASP A 35 -11.97 4.22 6.74
CA ASP A 35 -10.55 3.90 6.82
C ASP A 35 -10.22 2.90 5.70
N ARG A 36 -9.60 3.39 4.62
CA ARG A 36 -9.11 2.55 3.54
C ARG A 36 -7.60 2.42 3.63
N THR A 37 -7.15 1.17 3.77
CA THR A 37 -5.72 0.85 3.71
C THR A 37 -5.36 0.53 2.27
N GLU A 38 -4.60 1.42 1.65
CA GLU A 38 -4.04 1.19 0.32
C GLU A 38 -2.75 0.37 0.47
N MET A 39 -2.59 -0.60 -0.41
CA MET A 39 -1.45 -1.52 -0.42
C MET A 39 -0.79 -1.48 -1.80
N VAL A 40 0.53 -1.45 -1.81
CA VAL A 40 1.34 -1.48 -3.02
C VAL A 40 2.35 -2.61 -2.92
N TRP A 41 2.25 -3.59 -3.82
CA TRP A 41 3.16 -4.72 -3.92
C TRP A 41 4.23 -4.44 -4.97
N CYS A 42 5.49 -4.59 -4.61
CA CYS A 42 6.65 -4.37 -5.47
C CYS A 42 7.30 -5.71 -5.81
N ASN A 43 7.61 -5.96 -7.09
CA ASN A 43 8.43 -7.10 -7.54
C ASN A 43 9.94 -6.82 -7.44
N PHE A 44 10.29 -5.81 -6.67
CA PHE A 44 11.63 -5.33 -6.41
C PHE A 44 11.65 -4.81 -4.98
N GLU A 45 12.84 -4.66 -4.41
CA GLU A 45 13.00 -4.12 -3.07
C GLU A 45 12.94 -2.58 -3.09
N PRO A 46 11.88 -1.96 -2.54
CA PRO A 46 11.68 -0.51 -2.65
C PRO A 46 12.61 0.31 -1.73
N THR A 47 13.25 -0.31 -0.73
CA THR A 47 14.14 0.34 0.25
C THR A 47 15.48 0.77 -0.33
N GLY A 48 15.85 0.32 -1.54
CA GLY A 48 17.09 0.71 -2.20
C GLY A 48 17.11 2.15 -2.74
N GLN A 49 15.95 2.80 -2.87
CA GLN A 49 15.81 4.10 -3.54
C GLN A 49 15.31 5.20 -2.58
N MET A 50 15.91 5.33 -1.40
CA MET A 50 15.63 6.46 -0.48
C MET A 50 16.80 7.44 -0.31
N THR A 51 17.97 7.18 -0.91
CA THR A 51 19.16 8.04 -0.80
C THR A 51 19.23 9.17 -1.84
N LEU A 52 18.21 9.35 -2.68
CA LEU A 52 18.21 10.36 -3.75
C LEU A 52 17.81 11.78 -3.30
N PHE A 53 17.40 11.95 -2.04
CA PHE A 53 17.01 13.25 -1.47
C PHE A 53 17.74 13.56 -0.15
N GLY A 54 18.96 13.02 0.01
CA GLY A 54 19.86 13.37 1.11
C GLY A 54 20.38 14.80 1.01
#